data_AF-A0AA94R722-F1
#
_entry.id   AF-A0AA94R722-F1
#
_cell.length_a   1.000
_cell.length_b   1.000
_cell.length_c   1.000
_cell.angle_alpha   90.00
_cell.angle_beta   90.00
_cell.angle_gamma   90.00
#
_symmetry.space_group_name_H-M   'P 1'
#
loop_
_entity.id
_entity.type
_entity.pdbx_description
1 polymer ?
#
loop_
_entity_poly.entity_id
_entity_poly.type
_entity_poly.pdbx_seq_one_letter_code
_entity_poly.pdbx_strand_id
1 'polypeptide(L)'
;MISCATLTVSLAVAPFASADNKRLNNSVVANVYTIQHDAGCANDVTMNPQLQLAAQWHTDDVLNDRSLDADIGSDGSSAQDRARAAGYTGAVAETVAINPALAINGIEILNQWYYRPDYKAIMSNCAYTQMGVWSENRLDRSVVVAVYGKPA
;
A
#
# COMPACT_ATOMS: atom_id res chain seq x y z
N MET A 1 -37.77 -49.34 -0.65
CA MET A 1 -37.66 -48.19 -1.59
C MET A 1 -38.39 -47.04 -0.90
N ILE A 2 -37.82 -45.91 -0.50
CA ILE A 2 -36.63 -45.15 -0.89
C ILE A 2 -36.21 -44.33 0.36
N SER A 3 -34.92 -44.33 0.71
CA SER A 3 -34.37 -43.51 1.79
C SER A 3 -33.89 -42.18 1.18
N CYS A 4 -34.44 -41.05 1.62
CA CYS A 4 -34.10 -39.73 1.12
C CYS A 4 -32.81 -39.24 1.80
N ALA A 5 -31.69 -39.28 1.07
CA ALA A 5 -30.42 -38.70 1.52
C ALA A 5 -30.43 -37.18 1.27
N THR A 6 -30.38 -36.40 2.33
CA THR A 6 -30.21 -34.94 2.27
C THR A 6 -28.76 -34.60 1.95
N LEU A 7 -28.51 -34.04 0.76
CA LEU A 7 -27.23 -33.43 0.40
C LEU A 7 -27.12 -32.06 1.10
N THR A 8 -26.22 -31.94 2.07
CA THR A 8 -25.79 -30.64 2.58
C THR A 8 -24.74 -30.05 1.62
N VAL A 9 -25.12 -28.99 0.91
CA VAL A 9 -24.18 -28.20 0.09
C VAL A 9 -23.44 -27.24 1.03
N SER A 10 -22.17 -27.50 1.30
CA SER A 10 -21.29 -26.55 1.98
C SER A 10 -20.83 -25.48 0.99
N LEU A 11 -21.31 -24.25 1.14
CA LEU A 11 -20.77 -23.08 0.45
C LEU A 11 -19.39 -22.75 1.03
N ALA A 12 -18.32 -23.02 0.27
CA ALA A 12 -16.99 -22.54 0.61
C ALA A 12 -16.96 -21.01 0.46
N VAL A 13 -16.94 -20.29 1.57
CA VAL A 13 -16.67 -18.85 1.57
C VAL A 13 -15.20 -18.66 1.22
N ALA A 14 -14.98 -17.89 0.18
CA ALA A 14 -13.75 -17.79 -0.55
C ALA A 14 -12.95 -16.62 0.06
N PRO A 15 -11.79 -16.80 0.73
CA PRO A 15 -11.02 -15.68 1.29
C PRO A 15 -10.09 -15.08 0.22
N PHE A 16 -10.61 -14.25 -0.70
CA PHE A 16 -9.87 -13.91 -1.94
C PHE A 16 -9.63 -12.41 -2.21
N ALA A 17 -9.46 -11.57 -1.18
CA ALA A 17 -8.95 -10.21 -1.42
C ALA A 17 -8.02 -9.73 -0.29
N SER A 18 -8.45 -9.82 0.96
CA SER A 18 -7.67 -9.25 2.08
C SER A 18 -6.36 -10.01 2.39
N ALA A 19 -6.30 -11.32 2.13
CA ALA A 19 -5.06 -12.10 2.32
C ALA A 19 -4.01 -11.78 1.24
N ASP A 20 -4.45 -11.54 0.00
CA ASP A 20 -3.58 -11.18 -1.11
C ASP A 20 -3.02 -9.77 -0.95
N ASN A 21 -3.85 -8.81 -0.52
CA ASN A 21 -3.41 -7.43 -0.26
C ASN A 21 -2.37 -7.38 0.86
N LYS A 22 -2.50 -8.18 1.92
CA LYS A 22 -1.46 -8.28 2.96
C LYS A 22 -0.13 -8.79 2.40
N ARG A 23 -0.16 -9.82 1.54
CA ARG A 23 1.06 -10.35 0.89
C ARG A 23 1.68 -9.32 -0.04
N LEU A 24 0.86 -8.60 -0.80
CA LEU A 24 1.31 -7.50 -1.67
C LEU A 24 1.97 -6.39 -0.86
N ASN A 25 1.32 -5.89 0.19
CA ASN A 25 1.84 -4.83 1.05
C ASN A 25 3.20 -5.21 1.65
N ASN A 26 3.34 -6.45 2.14
CA ASN A 26 4.61 -6.96 2.64
C ASN A 26 5.68 -7.04 1.54
N SER A 27 5.30 -7.44 0.32
CA SER A 27 6.23 -7.46 -0.82
C SER A 27 6.72 -6.06 -1.17
N VAL A 28 5.87 -5.04 -1.11
CA VAL A 28 6.27 -3.64 -1.36
C VAL A 28 7.34 -3.20 -0.36
N VAL A 29 7.17 -3.49 0.94
CA VAL A 29 8.18 -3.17 1.96
C VAL A 29 9.50 -3.88 1.68
N ALA A 30 9.45 -5.18 1.34
CA ALA A 30 10.65 -5.95 1.00
C ALA A 30 11.36 -5.40 -0.24
N ASN A 31 10.61 -4.96 -1.24
CA ASN A 31 11.18 -4.38 -2.44
C ASN A 31 11.86 -3.02 -2.18
N VAL A 32 11.26 -2.17 -1.34
CA VAL A 32 11.90 -0.91 -0.93
C VAL A 32 13.16 -1.17 -0.13
N TYR A 33 13.15 -2.16 0.76
CA TYR A 33 14.36 -2.61 1.46
C TYR A 33 15.48 -2.95 0.45
N THR A 34 15.19 -3.73 -0.60
CA THR A 34 16.17 -4.03 -1.65
C THR A 34 16.65 -2.78 -2.38
N ILE A 35 15.73 -1.88 -2.77
CA ILE A 35 16.08 -0.63 -3.45
C ILE A 35 17.00 0.25 -2.59
N GLN A 36 16.76 0.33 -1.28
CA GLN A 36 17.63 1.06 -0.36
C GLN A 36 19.03 0.42 -0.29
N HIS A 37 19.13 -0.90 -0.20
CA HIS A 37 20.43 -1.58 -0.17
C HIS A 37 21.20 -1.47 -1.48
N ASP A 38 20.52 -1.52 -2.62
CA ASP A 38 21.12 -1.26 -3.94
C ASP A 38 21.63 0.19 -4.06
N ALA A 39 21.01 1.12 -3.32
CA ALA A 39 21.46 2.51 -3.20
C ALA A 39 22.58 2.72 -2.16
N GLY A 40 23.07 1.65 -1.52
CA GLY A 40 24.15 1.69 -0.53
C GLY A 40 23.70 1.97 0.91
N CYS A 41 22.40 1.92 1.18
CA CYS A 41 21.89 2.01 2.55
C CYS A 41 22.25 0.75 3.37
N ALA A 42 22.39 0.94 4.69
CA ALA A 42 22.65 -0.14 5.65
C ALA A 42 21.57 -0.24 6.74
N ASN A 43 20.46 0.48 6.58
CA ASN A 43 19.34 0.47 7.52
C ASN A 43 18.34 -0.64 7.18
N ASP A 44 17.57 -1.04 8.18
CA ASP A 44 16.37 -1.83 7.96
C ASP A 44 15.16 -0.94 7.64
N VAL A 45 14.14 -1.55 7.03
CA VAL A 45 12.83 -0.94 6.78
C VAL A 45 11.79 -1.74 7.54
N THR A 46 11.15 -1.09 8.53
CA THR A 46 10.21 -1.75 9.44
C THR A 46 8.79 -1.25 9.23
N MET A 47 7.80 -2.13 9.34
CA MET A 47 6.41 -1.69 9.25
C MET A 47 6.00 -0.90 10.50
N ASN A 48 5.33 0.24 10.29
CA ASN A 48 4.80 1.10 11.35
C ASN A 48 3.26 1.16 11.24
N PRO A 49 2.49 0.78 12.28
CA PRO A 49 1.02 0.78 12.25
C PRO A 49 0.38 2.15 11.99
N GLN A 50 1.01 3.24 12.44
CA GLN A 50 0.50 4.59 12.25
C GLN A 50 0.64 5.01 10.78
N LEU A 51 1.79 4.69 10.18
CA LEU A 51 1.99 4.91 8.74
C LEU A 51 1.08 4.02 7.90
N GLN A 52 0.79 2.79 8.36
CA GLN A 52 -0.14 1.91 7.67
C GLN A 52 -1.57 2.46 7.69
N LEU A 53 -1.99 3.02 8.83
CA LEU A 53 -3.29 3.70 8.93
C LEU A 53 -3.37 4.93 8.02
N ALA A 54 -2.31 5.74 7.96
CA ALA A 54 -2.23 6.87 7.03
C ALA A 54 -2.31 6.43 5.57
N ALA A 55 -1.61 5.35 5.20
CA ALA A 55 -1.67 4.74 3.87
C ALA A 55 -3.06 4.21 3.56
N GLN A 56 -3.73 3.57 4.53
CA GLN A 56 -5.09 3.06 4.38
C GLN A 56 -6.07 4.19 4.06
N TRP A 57 -6.07 5.26 4.86
CA TRP A 57 -6.97 6.39 4.63
C TRP A 57 -6.83 6.97 3.23
N HIS A 58 -5.59 7.15 2.74
CA HIS A 58 -5.38 7.68 1.39
C HIS A 58 -5.74 6.67 0.31
N THR A 59 -5.47 5.38 0.53
CA THR A 59 -5.86 4.33 -0.43
C THR A 59 -7.37 4.29 -0.60
N ASP A 60 -8.11 4.34 0.52
CA ASP A 60 -9.57 4.31 0.52
C ASP A 60 -10.13 5.57 -0.15
N ASP A 61 -9.56 6.75 0.13
CA ASP A 61 -9.94 8.02 -0.50
C ASP A 61 -9.72 8.00 -2.02
N VAL A 62 -8.49 7.71 -2.46
CA VAL A 62 -8.13 7.63 -3.87
C VAL A 62 -8.95 6.54 -4.58
N LEU A 63 -9.22 5.39 -3.97
CA LEU A 63 -10.02 4.34 -4.61
C LEU A 63 -11.48 4.81 -4.84
N ASN A 64 -12.04 5.58 -3.91
CA ASN A 64 -13.42 6.05 -3.96
C ASN A 64 -13.62 7.31 -4.79
N ASP A 65 -12.59 8.13 -4.98
CA ASP A 65 -12.63 9.34 -5.81
C ASP A 65 -11.77 9.17 -7.07
N ARG A 66 -12.40 9.14 -8.24
CA ARG A 66 -11.70 9.01 -9.54
C ARG A 66 -11.08 10.32 -10.03
N SER A 67 -11.39 11.44 -9.41
CA SER A 67 -10.75 12.72 -9.70
C SER A 67 -9.36 12.83 -9.06
N LEU A 68 -9.05 11.96 -8.10
CA LEU A 68 -7.73 11.88 -7.47
C LEU A 68 -6.80 10.95 -8.24
N ASP A 69 -5.66 11.49 -8.65
CA ASP A 69 -4.52 10.79 -9.25
C ASP A 69 -3.18 11.15 -8.58
N ALA A 70 -3.23 11.74 -7.38
CA ALA A 70 -2.10 12.38 -6.72
C ALA A 70 -1.99 12.08 -5.21
N ASP A 71 -0.99 12.68 -4.58
CA ASP A 71 -0.63 12.49 -3.16
C ASP A 71 -1.50 13.33 -2.18
N ILE A 72 -2.30 14.27 -2.70
CA ILE A 72 -3.23 15.12 -1.93
C ILE A 72 -4.61 14.46 -1.86
N GLY A 73 -5.15 14.34 -0.64
CA GLY A 73 -6.48 13.77 -0.40
C GLY A 73 -7.61 14.68 -0.87
N SER A 74 -8.82 14.13 -1.00
CA SER A 74 -10.04 14.86 -1.37
C SER A 74 -10.38 15.99 -0.38
N ASP A 75 -9.94 15.86 0.87
CA ASP A 75 -10.07 16.86 1.94
C ASP A 75 -8.92 17.90 1.97
N GLY A 76 -7.99 17.80 1.01
CA GLY A 76 -6.79 18.65 0.94
C GLY A 76 -5.65 18.20 1.84
N SER A 77 -5.77 17.06 2.54
CA SER A 77 -4.71 16.54 3.40
C SER A 77 -3.48 16.11 2.60
N SER A 78 -2.30 16.41 3.12
CA SER A 78 -1.04 15.81 2.67
C SER A 78 -0.76 14.49 3.39
N ALA A 79 0.20 13.71 2.87
CA ALA A 79 0.71 12.53 3.58
C ALA A 79 1.19 12.85 5.01
N GLN A 80 1.78 14.02 5.22
CA GLN A 80 2.24 14.45 6.54
C GLN A 80 1.08 14.75 7.49
N ASP A 81 -0.02 15.32 7.00
CA ASP A 81 -1.23 15.57 7.80
C ASP A 81 -1.87 14.24 8.21
N ARG A 82 -2.01 13.31 7.27
CA ARG A 82 -2.52 11.95 7.54
C ARG A 82 -1.64 11.19 8.53
N ALA A 83 -0.32 11.23 8.36
CA ALA A 83 0.61 10.59 9.29
C ALA A 83 0.51 11.18 10.70
N ARG A 84 0.42 12.52 10.83
CA ARG A 84 0.21 13.19 12.13
C ARG A 84 -1.13 12.83 12.75
N ALA A 85 -2.21 12.78 11.97
CA ALA A 85 -3.53 12.36 12.43
C ALA A 85 -3.53 10.90 12.91
N ALA A 86 -2.71 10.03 12.31
CA ALA A 86 -2.46 8.66 12.77
C ALA A 86 -1.51 8.58 13.98
N GLY A 87 -0.99 9.72 14.46
CA GLY A 87 -0.11 9.84 15.62
C GLY A 87 1.38 9.68 15.33
N TYR A 88 1.80 9.65 14.06
CA TYR A 88 3.22 9.59 13.69
C TYR A 88 3.88 10.96 13.85
N THR A 89 5.02 11.01 14.53
CA THR A 89 5.70 12.27 14.89
C THR A 89 6.93 12.59 14.04
N GLY A 90 7.28 11.73 13.09
CA GLY A 90 8.41 11.91 12.17
C GLY A 90 8.05 12.60 10.85
N ALA A 91 9.08 12.87 10.05
CA ALA A 91 8.89 13.35 8.68
C ALA A 91 8.45 12.18 7.79
N VAL A 92 7.52 12.43 6.87
CA VAL A 92 7.05 11.39 5.95
C VAL A 92 7.15 11.80 4.48
N ALA A 93 7.15 10.79 3.61
CA ALA A 93 6.92 10.91 2.18
C ALA A 93 5.94 9.81 1.74
N GLU A 94 5.42 9.91 0.51
CA GLU A 94 4.42 9.00 -0.02
C GLU A 94 4.71 8.64 -1.47
N THR A 95 4.36 7.41 -1.85
CA THR A 95 4.25 6.99 -3.25
C THR A 95 2.90 6.32 -3.48
N VAL A 96 2.21 6.68 -4.56
CA VAL A 96 0.90 6.15 -4.93
C VAL A 96 0.99 5.39 -6.26
N ALA A 97 0.38 4.21 -6.35
CA ALA A 97 0.19 3.48 -7.59
C ALA A 97 -1.30 3.28 -7.84
N ILE A 98 -1.76 3.55 -9.06
CA ILE A 98 -3.16 3.41 -9.47
C ILE A 98 -3.20 2.61 -10.77
N ASN A 99 -3.87 1.46 -10.76
CA ASN A 99 -4.04 0.61 -11.96
C ASN A 99 -5.51 0.51 -12.35
N PRO A 100 -5.88 0.64 -13.63
CA PRO A 100 -7.25 0.43 -14.11
C PRO A 100 -7.58 -1.06 -14.27
N ALA A 101 -7.29 -1.86 -13.24
CA ALA A 101 -7.50 -3.30 -13.23
C ALA A 101 -7.83 -3.79 -11.81
N LEU A 102 -8.54 -4.91 -11.71
CA LEU A 102 -8.88 -5.55 -10.44
C LEU A 102 -7.66 -6.07 -9.66
N ALA A 103 -6.63 -6.50 -10.38
CA ALA A 103 -5.42 -7.04 -9.80
C ALA A 103 -4.24 -6.12 -10.11
N ILE A 104 -3.41 -5.90 -9.11
CA ILE A 104 -2.11 -5.26 -9.22
C ILE A 104 -1.08 -6.17 -8.55
N ASN A 105 0.11 -6.25 -9.13
CA ASN A 105 1.23 -6.99 -8.54
C ASN A 105 2.40 -6.08 -8.18
N GLY A 106 3.33 -6.61 -7.36
CA GLY A 106 4.49 -5.84 -6.88
C GLY A 106 5.39 -5.31 -8.00
N ILE A 107 5.53 -6.01 -9.12
CA ILE A 107 6.38 -5.58 -10.24
C ILE A 107 5.78 -4.36 -10.93
N GLU A 108 4.46 -4.34 -11.12
CA GLU A 108 3.76 -3.19 -11.71
C GLU A 108 3.88 -1.94 -10.84
N ILE A 109 3.72 -2.09 -9.52
CA ILE A 109 3.88 -1.01 -8.54
C ILE A 109 5.29 -0.44 -8.63
N LEU A 110 6.30 -1.30 -8.53
CA LEU A 110 7.70 -0.87 -8.58
C LEU A 110 8.06 -0.22 -9.91
N ASN A 111 7.56 -0.73 -11.05
CA ASN A 111 7.86 -0.12 -12.34
C ASN A 111 7.30 1.32 -12.41
N GLN A 112 6.09 1.57 -11.91
CA GLN A 112 5.55 2.93 -11.86
C GLN A 112 6.40 3.87 -11.01
N TRP A 113 6.91 3.38 -9.88
CA TRP A 113 7.67 4.20 -8.94
C TRP A 113 9.14 4.35 -9.34
N TYR A 114 9.77 3.30 -9.86
CA TYR A 114 11.21 3.24 -10.15
C TYR A 114 11.60 4.15 -11.31
N TYR A 115 10.74 4.30 -12.32
CA TYR A 115 11.01 5.17 -13.47
C TYR A 115 10.55 6.62 -13.24
N ARG A 116 9.96 6.93 -12.09
CA ARG A 116 9.64 8.28 -11.64
C ARG A 116 10.76 8.82 -10.74
N PRO A 117 11.53 9.85 -11.16
CA PRO A 117 12.69 10.31 -10.38
C PRO A 117 12.37 10.76 -8.95
N ASP A 118 11.21 11.37 -8.75
CA ASP A 118 10.71 11.81 -7.45
C ASP A 118 10.38 10.63 -6.52
N TYR A 119 9.66 9.62 -7.02
CA TYR A 119 9.34 8.42 -6.25
C TYR A 119 10.56 7.53 -6.02
N LYS A 120 11.44 7.39 -7.01
CA LYS A 120 12.71 6.68 -6.85
C LYS A 120 13.56 7.31 -5.74
N ALA A 121 13.63 8.64 -5.70
CA ALA A 121 14.37 9.35 -4.65
C ALA A 121 13.81 9.10 -3.26
N ILE A 122 12.47 8.96 -3.12
CA ILE A 122 11.84 8.57 -1.86
C ILE A 122 12.22 7.14 -1.49
N MET A 123 12.02 6.17 -2.41
CA MET A 123 12.31 4.76 -2.15
C MET A 123 13.77 4.50 -1.78
N SER A 124 14.72 5.20 -2.41
CA SER A 124 16.16 5.00 -2.17
C SER A 124 16.73 5.82 -1.01
N ASN A 125 15.90 6.57 -0.27
CA ASN A 125 16.39 7.42 0.80
C ASN A 125 16.58 6.63 2.11
N CYS A 126 17.84 6.46 2.52
CA CYS A 126 18.22 5.72 3.73
C CYS A 126 17.66 6.30 5.04
N ALA A 127 17.15 7.54 5.03
CA ALA A 127 16.53 8.13 6.22
C ALA A 127 15.13 7.56 6.51
N TYR A 128 14.48 6.93 5.53
CA TYR A 128 13.17 6.29 5.71
C TYR A 128 13.32 4.84 6.16
N THR A 129 13.33 4.64 7.48
CA THR A 129 13.51 3.33 8.14
C THR A 129 12.19 2.70 8.61
N GLN A 130 11.09 3.43 8.46
CA GLN A 130 9.74 2.97 8.79
C GLN A 130 8.81 3.13 7.59
N MET A 131 7.87 2.22 7.43
CA MET A 131 6.91 2.27 6.33
C MET A 131 5.52 1.78 6.74
N GLY A 132 4.51 2.34 6.09
CA GLY A 132 3.16 1.79 6.07
C GLY A 132 2.73 1.58 4.64
N VAL A 133 2.15 0.42 4.33
CA VAL A 133 1.63 0.12 3.00
C VAL A 133 0.21 -0.40 3.12
N TRP A 134 -0.67 0.14 2.29
CA TRP A 134 -2.02 -0.35 2.12
C TRP A 134 -2.37 -0.49 0.64
N SER A 135 -3.15 -1.52 0.33
CA SER A 135 -3.65 -1.78 -1.01
C SER A 135 -5.11 -2.18 -0.93
N GLU A 136 -5.90 -1.65 -1.84
CA GLU A 136 -7.32 -1.95 -1.98
C GLU A 136 -7.71 -1.93 -3.46
N ASN A 137 -8.71 -2.72 -3.81
CA ASN A 137 -9.07 -2.94 -5.20
C ASN A 137 -10.58 -3.10 -5.41
N ARG A 138 -11.02 -2.70 -6.61
CA ARG A 138 -12.35 -2.88 -7.19
C ARG A 138 -12.20 -3.43 -8.60
N LEU A 139 -13.30 -3.91 -9.19
CA LEU A 139 -13.33 -4.57 -10.50
C LEU A 139 -12.52 -3.87 -11.60
N ASP A 140 -12.45 -2.54 -11.56
CA ASP A 140 -11.83 -1.72 -12.58
C ASP A 140 -10.69 -0.82 -12.06
N ARG A 141 -10.30 -0.95 -10.79
CA ARG A 141 -9.30 -0.06 -10.18
C ARG A 141 -8.62 -0.72 -8.98
N SER A 142 -7.29 -0.68 -8.96
CA SER A 142 -6.48 -1.02 -7.79
C SER A 142 -5.66 0.20 -7.38
N VAL A 143 -5.54 0.42 -6.08
CA VAL A 143 -4.75 1.52 -5.51
C VAL A 143 -3.80 0.95 -4.47
N VAL A 144 -2.55 1.40 -4.50
CA VAL A 144 -1.55 1.10 -3.47
C VAL A 144 -0.90 2.39 -3.03
N VAL A 145 -0.92 2.64 -1.72
CA VAL A 145 -0.22 3.77 -1.10
C VAL A 145 0.86 3.21 -0.19
N ALA A 146 2.08 3.71 -0.35
CA ALA A 146 3.18 3.49 0.58
C ALA A 146 3.59 4.82 1.21
N VAL A 147 3.53 4.89 2.54
CA VAL A 147 3.99 6.03 3.33
C VAL A 147 5.32 5.66 4.00
N TYR A 148 6.33 6.48 3.78
CA TYR A 148 7.70 6.31 4.26
C TYR A 148 7.92 7.26 5.42
N GLY A 149 8.45 6.77 6.53
CA GLY A 149 8.66 7.53 7.75
C GLY A 149 10.12 7.57 8.15
N LYS A 150 10.60 8.79 8.41
CA LYS A 150 11.86 9.06 9.08
C LYS A 150 11.52 9.30 10.55
N PRO A 151 11.91 8.39 11.47
CA PRO A 151 11.72 8.58 12.90
C PRO A 151 12.32 9.93 13.35
N ALA A 152 11.66 10.55 14.34
CA ALA A 152 12.10 11.83 14.92
C ALA A 152 13.44 11.72 15.65
#